data_AF-A0A0E4H5T5-F1
#
_entry.id   AF-A0A0E4H5T5-F1
#
_cell.length_a   1.000
_cell.length_b   1.000
_cell.length_c   1.000
_cell.angle_alpha   90.00
_cell.angle_beta   90.00
_cell.angle_gamma   90.00
#
_symmetry.space_group_name_H-M   'P 1'
#
loop_
_entity.id
_entity.type
_entity.pdbx_description
1 polymer ?
#
loop_
_entity_poly.entity_id
_entity_poly.type
_entity_poly.pdbx_seq_one_letter_code
_entity_poly.pdbx_strand_id
1 'polypeptide(L)'
;MNQEFSYLVFRQNNSGGYWIENEDISSEVVIQACQLSDAVAKLEEILAIDSEYKSYCSCCGPRWSPGSPIEYKTVDFKGLDTGHTAILYKADGTKMRIPWQRYGLYDVLLTKPTGDSLR
;
A
#
# COMPACT_ATOMS: atom_id res chain seq x y z
N MET A 1 -3.02 12.03 -23.18
CA MET A 1 -3.03 10.69 -22.58
C MET A 1 -3.40 10.89 -21.12
N ASN A 2 -4.56 10.40 -20.67
CA ASN A 2 -4.83 10.36 -19.24
C ASN A 2 -3.91 9.29 -18.66
N GLN A 3 -3.04 9.66 -17.72
CA GLN A 3 -2.24 8.67 -17.01
C GLN A 3 -3.15 7.88 -16.07
N GLU A 4 -3.18 6.57 -16.22
CA GLU A 4 -3.91 5.69 -15.32
C GLU A 4 -3.07 5.41 -14.07
N PHE A 5 -3.63 5.73 -12.91
CA PHE A 5 -3.01 5.43 -11.63
C PHE A 5 -3.39 4.03 -11.15
N SER A 6 -2.44 3.37 -10.51
CA SER A 6 -2.66 2.17 -9.70
C SER A 6 -2.39 2.48 -8.23
N TYR A 7 -2.94 1.66 -7.34
CA TYR A 7 -2.68 1.64 -5.91
C TYR A 7 -1.75 0.46 -5.60
N LEU A 8 -0.51 0.77 -5.27
CA LEU A 8 0.56 -0.19 -4.98
C LEU A 8 0.69 -0.34 -3.46
N VAL A 9 0.42 -1.55 -2.98
CA VAL A 9 0.35 -1.86 -1.55
C VAL A 9 1.63 -2.55 -1.12
N PHE A 10 2.33 -1.88 -0.23
CA PHE A 10 3.52 -2.40 0.45
C PHE A 10 3.11 -2.91 1.82
N ARG A 11 3.52 -4.14 2.11
CA ARG A 11 3.23 -4.79 3.40
C ARG A 11 4.46 -4.74 4.26
N GLN A 12 4.25 -4.29 5.49
CA GLN A 12 5.25 -4.40 6.51
C GLN A 12 5.39 -5.91 6.86
N ASN A 13 6.60 -6.34 7.20
CA ASN A 13 6.89 -7.68 7.71
C ASN A 13 6.84 -7.64 9.24
N ASN A 14 5.92 -8.37 9.86
CA ASN A 14 5.78 -8.43 11.33
C ASN A 14 6.25 -9.75 11.95
N SER A 15 7.06 -10.55 11.27
CA SER A 15 7.50 -11.84 11.86
C SER A 15 8.23 -11.67 13.20
N GLY A 16 8.77 -10.46 13.49
CA GLY A 16 9.31 -10.07 14.80
C GLY A 16 8.27 -9.71 15.88
N GLY A 17 6.97 -9.90 15.62
CA GLY A 17 5.90 -9.82 16.62
C GLY A 17 5.20 -8.47 16.77
N TYR A 18 5.53 -7.46 15.97
CA TYR A 18 4.90 -6.13 16.06
C TYR A 18 4.90 -5.37 14.74
N TRP A 19 3.99 -4.38 14.67
CA TRP A 19 3.90 -3.35 13.65
C TRP A 19 4.50 -2.04 14.16
N ILE A 20 5.19 -1.32 13.27
CA ILE A 20 5.49 0.09 13.47
C ILE A 20 4.35 0.87 12.84
N GLU A 21 3.62 1.63 13.66
CA GLU A 21 2.42 2.36 13.26
C GLU A 21 2.46 3.79 13.80
N ASN A 22 2.32 4.77 12.90
CA ASN A 22 2.28 6.20 13.23
C ASN A 22 1.59 6.98 12.10
N GLU A 23 1.88 8.28 11.97
CA GLU A 23 1.26 9.11 10.93
C GLU A 23 1.78 8.86 9.52
N ASP A 24 2.92 8.18 9.35
CA ASP A 24 3.56 7.93 8.06
C ASP A 24 3.45 6.46 7.62
N ILE A 25 3.45 5.52 8.56
CA ILE A 25 3.35 4.09 8.26
C ILE A 25 2.34 3.38 9.15
N SER A 26 1.87 2.24 8.66
CA SER A 26 1.01 1.29 9.36
C SER A 26 1.42 -0.13 8.95
N SER A 27 0.63 -1.15 9.26
CA SER A 27 0.82 -2.52 8.74
C SER A 27 0.97 -2.55 7.21
N GLU A 28 0.29 -1.63 6.51
CA GLU A 28 0.41 -1.41 5.07
C GLU A 28 0.58 0.07 4.72
N VAL A 29 1.33 0.31 3.65
CA VAL A 29 1.43 1.61 2.97
C VAL A 29 0.90 1.43 1.55
N VAL A 30 -0.07 2.26 1.17
CA VAL A 30 -0.68 2.28 -0.15
C VAL A 30 -0.20 3.51 -0.88
N ILE A 31 0.36 3.33 -2.08
CA ILE A 31 0.89 4.45 -2.87
C ILE A 31 0.18 4.47 -4.21
N GLN A 32 -0.46 5.60 -4.52
CA GLN A 32 -1.04 5.84 -5.83
C GLN A 32 0.05 6.32 -6.79
N ALA A 33 0.29 5.58 -7.86
CA ALA A 33 1.33 5.91 -8.84
C ALA A 33 0.99 5.38 -10.24
N CYS A 34 1.58 6.00 -11.27
CA CYS A 34 1.45 5.55 -12.66
C CYS A 34 2.36 4.35 -12.97
N GLN A 35 3.41 4.16 -12.17
CA GLN A 35 4.49 3.21 -12.40
C GLN A 35 4.95 2.60 -11.07
N LEU A 36 5.42 1.36 -11.11
CA LEU A 36 6.04 0.71 -9.95
C LEU A 36 7.24 1.51 -9.42
N SER A 37 8.09 2.04 -10.32
CA SER A 37 9.27 2.82 -9.94
C SER A 37 8.94 4.02 -9.08
N ASP A 38 7.85 4.73 -9.39
CA ASP A 38 7.45 5.95 -8.69
C ASP A 38 6.94 5.62 -7.29
N ALA A 39 6.20 4.52 -7.15
CA ALA A 39 5.76 4.05 -5.84
C ALA A 39 6.92 3.52 -4.99
N VAL A 40 7.89 2.81 -5.59
CA VAL A 40 9.09 2.36 -4.88
C VAL A 40 9.91 3.55 -4.41
N ALA A 41 10.11 4.57 -5.26
CA ALA A 41 10.78 5.79 -4.88
C ALA A 41 10.06 6.49 -3.72
N LYS A 42 8.72 6.57 -3.79
CA LYS A 42 7.93 7.17 -2.72
C LYS A 42 8.01 6.39 -1.41
N LEU A 43 8.02 5.06 -1.46
CA LEU A 43 8.24 4.24 -0.27
C LEU A 43 9.61 4.51 0.32
N GLU A 44 10.68 4.56 -0.48
CA GLU A 44 12.02 4.84 0.01
C GLU A 44 12.14 6.22 0.67
N GLU A 45 11.47 7.24 0.14
CA GLU A 45 11.34 8.56 0.78
C GLU A 45 10.71 8.46 2.17
N ILE A 46 9.59 7.72 2.29
CA ILE A 46 8.89 7.53 3.57
C ILE A 46 9.80 6.79 4.56
N LEU A 47 10.47 5.73 4.10
CA LEU A 47 11.39 4.95 4.92
C LEU A 47 12.66 5.72 5.30
N ALA A 48 12.97 6.83 4.64
CA ALA A 48 14.09 7.70 4.98
C ALA A 48 13.76 8.73 6.08
N ILE A 49 12.48 8.91 6.43
CA ILE A 49 12.05 9.81 7.51
C ILE A 49 12.60 9.35 8.86
N ASP A 50 12.49 8.05 9.13
CA ASP A 50 12.98 7.44 10.36
C ASP A 50 13.70 6.12 10.06
N SER A 51 14.91 5.99 10.59
CA SER A 51 15.73 4.79 10.47
C SER A 51 15.08 3.55 11.09
N GLU A 52 14.17 3.70 12.08
CA GLU A 52 13.45 2.59 12.67
C GLU A 52 12.57 1.86 11.64
N TYR A 53 12.07 2.57 10.62
CA TYR A 53 11.21 1.99 9.59
C TYR A 53 11.93 0.95 8.73
N LYS A 54 13.27 1.02 8.68
CA LYS A 54 14.14 0.09 7.94
C LYS A 54 14.68 -1.05 8.82
N SER A 55 14.12 -1.25 10.02
CA SER A 55 14.52 -2.31 10.94
C SER A 55 14.73 -3.65 10.25
N TYR A 56 15.87 -4.28 10.50
CA TYR A 56 16.23 -5.58 9.93
C TYR A 56 16.36 -6.62 11.04
N CYS A 57 15.77 -7.79 10.82
CA CYS A 57 15.95 -8.95 11.70
C CYS A 57 16.63 -10.06 10.90
N SER A 58 17.74 -10.61 11.42
CA SER A 58 18.49 -11.68 10.75
C SER A 58 17.66 -12.95 10.54
N CYS A 59 16.68 -13.22 11.41
CA CYS A 59 15.75 -14.35 11.28
C CYS A 59 14.59 -14.04 10.33
N CYS A 60 14.07 -12.82 10.35
CA CYS A 60 12.82 -12.48 9.66
C CYS A 60 13.03 -11.76 8.32
N GLY A 61 14.24 -11.30 8.04
CA GLY A 61 14.56 -10.46 6.90
C GLY A 61 14.20 -8.98 7.10
N PRO A 62 14.12 -8.21 6.00
CA PRO A 62 13.81 -6.79 6.05
C PRO A 62 12.37 -6.52 6.46
N ARG A 63 12.13 -5.35 7.06
CA ARG A 63 10.78 -4.87 7.42
C ARG A 63 9.88 -4.64 6.21
N TRP A 64 10.45 -4.32 5.04
CA TRP A 64 9.71 -4.04 3.82
C TRP A 64 10.33 -4.78 2.63
N SER A 65 9.51 -5.10 1.62
CA SER A 65 9.96 -5.66 0.34
C SER A 65 9.44 -4.79 -0.81
N PRO A 66 10.16 -3.71 -1.18
CA PRO A 66 9.69 -2.73 -2.16
C PRO A 66 9.50 -3.31 -3.57
N GLY A 67 10.23 -4.36 -3.93
CA GLY A 67 10.22 -4.92 -5.28
C GLY A 67 8.98 -5.76 -5.64
N SER A 68 8.04 -5.96 -4.73
CA SER A 68 6.88 -6.82 -4.96
C SER A 68 5.62 -6.34 -4.23
N PRO A 69 5.13 -5.13 -4.52
CA PRO A 69 3.84 -4.69 -4.00
C PRO A 69 2.69 -5.47 -4.64
N ILE A 70 1.52 -5.39 -4.01
CA ILE A 70 0.28 -5.83 -4.63
C ILE A 70 -0.32 -4.63 -5.37
N GLU A 71 -0.67 -4.79 -6.64
CA GLU A 71 -1.24 -3.74 -7.48
C GLU A 71 -2.76 -3.85 -7.56
N TYR A 72 -3.45 -2.72 -7.39
CA TYR A 72 -4.89 -2.58 -7.61
C TYR A 72 -5.19 -1.37 -8.51
N LYS A 73 -6.18 -1.47 -9.40
CA LYS A 73 -6.58 -0.35 -10.28
C LYS A 73 -7.50 0.64 -9.57
N THR A 74 -8.37 0.14 -8.70
CA THR A 74 -9.28 0.94 -7.89
C THR A 74 -9.24 0.40 -6.47
N VAL A 75 -9.50 1.27 -5.49
CA VAL A 75 -9.65 0.85 -4.10
C VAL A 75 -10.82 1.58 -3.46
N ASP A 76 -11.80 0.83 -2.97
CA ASP A 76 -12.90 1.34 -2.15
C ASP A 76 -12.66 0.91 -0.69
N PHE A 77 -12.78 1.87 0.23
CA PHE A 77 -12.56 1.68 1.65
C PHE A 77 -13.83 1.87 2.47
N LYS A 78 -14.94 2.19 1.81
CA LYS A 78 -16.20 2.53 2.49
C LYS A 78 -16.75 1.32 3.22
N GLY A 79 -17.10 1.51 4.49
CA GLY A 79 -17.75 0.49 5.32
C GLY A 79 -16.81 -0.59 5.86
N LEU A 80 -15.49 -0.46 5.68
CA LEU A 80 -14.52 -1.33 6.35
C LEU A 80 -14.39 -0.92 7.82
N ASP A 81 -14.74 -1.84 8.73
CA ASP A 81 -14.41 -1.76 10.16
C ASP A 81 -13.70 -3.05 10.57
N THR A 82 -12.38 -3.05 10.43
CA THR A 82 -11.54 -4.26 10.59
C THR A 82 -10.63 -4.19 11.81
N GLY A 83 -10.61 -3.05 12.51
CA GLY A 83 -9.57 -2.75 13.52
C GLY A 83 -8.16 -2.58 12.95
N HIS A 84 -7.98 -2.65 11.63
CA HIS A 84 -6.70 -2.50 10.94
C HIS A 84 -6.70 -1.27 10.03
N THR A 85 -5.54 -0.63 9.87
CA THR A 85 -5.40 0.57 9.05
C THR A 85 -4.21 0.50 8.10
N ALA A 86 -4.29 1.26 7.01
CA ALA A 86 -3.16 1.55 6.14
C ALA A 86 -2.94 3.07 6.04
N ILE A 87 -1.75 3.49 5.64
CA ILE A 87 -1.49 4.88 5.24
C ILE A 87 -1.50 4.97 3.71
N LEU A 88 -2.39 5.79 3.16
CA LEU A 88 -2.51 6.08 1.74
C LEU A 88 -1.77 7.37 1.39
N TYR A 89 -0.86 7.27 0.43
CA TYR A 89 -0.21 8.39 -0.25
C TYR A 89 -0.75 8.50 -1.68
N LYS A 90 -1.46 9.58 -1.99
CA LYS A 90 -1.96 9.86 -3.34
C LYS A 90 -0.92 10.60 -4.17
N ALA A 91 -1.06 10.51 -5.49
CA ALA A 91 -0.17 11.18 -6.43
C ALA A 91 -0.25 12.72 -6.35
N ASP A 92 -1.36 13.27 -5.85
CA ASP A 92 -1.55 14.72 -5.61
C ASP A 92 -0.89 15.22 -4.32
N GLY A 93 -0.20 14.35 -3.57
CA GLY A 93 0.43 14.66 -2.28
C GLY A 93 -0.47 14.46 -1.06
N THR A 94 -1.74 14.08 -1.24
CA THR A 94 -2.63 13.76 -0.12
C THR A 94 -2.12 12.55 0.65
N LYS A 95 -2.02 12.69 1.98
CA LYS A 95 -1.74 11.60 2.93
C LYS A 95 -2.95 11.38 3.82
N MET A 96 -3.39 10.13 3.99
CA MET A 96 -4.49 9.80 4.90
C MET A 96 -4.40 8.39 5.46
N ARG A 97 -4.80 8.23 6.72
CA ARG A 97 -5.05 6.92 7.32
C ARG A 97 -6.41 6.41 6.85
N ILE A 98 -6.46 5.16 6.40
CA ILE A 98 -7.66 4.52 5.86
C ILE A 98 -7.92 3.19 6.58
N PRO A 99 -9.19 2.78 6.75
CA PRO A 99 -9.49 1.44 7.20
C PRO A 99 -8.99 0.44 6.15
N TRP A 100 -8.48 -0.71 6.60
CA TRP A 100 -7.83 -1.67 5.71
C TRP A 100 -8.10 -3.10 6.14
N GLN A 101 -8.39 -4.00 5.20
CA GLN A 101 -8.53 -5.43 5.49
C GLN A 101 -7.36 -6.20 4.88
N ARG A 102 -6.51 -6.75 5.74
CA ARG A 102 -5.42 -7.63 5.33
C ARG A 102 -6.01 -8.91 4.72
N TYR A 103 -5.70 -9.19 3.45
CA TYR A 103 -6.14 -10.38 2.70
C TYR A 103 -7.65 -10.50 2.40
N GLY A 104 -8.48 -9.51 2.73
CA GLY A 104 -9.94 -9.56 2.51
C GLY A 104 -10.46 -8.66 1.38
N LEU A 105 -9.56 -7.96 0.70
CA LEU A 105 -9.92 -7.03 -0.37
C LEU A 105 -10.40 -7.71 -1.67
N TYR A 106 -10.53 -9.04 -1.72
CA TYR A 106 -11.00 -9.78 -2.89
C TYR A 106 -12.45 -9.43 -3.27
N ASP A 107 -13.30 -9.07 -2.31
CA ASP A 107 -14.72 -8.74 -2.55
C ASP A 107 -14.99 -7.23 -2.67
N VAL A 108 -14.02 -6.39 -2.27
CA VAL A 108 -14.12 -4.92 -2.30
C VAL A 108 -13.41 -4.32 -3.51
N LEU A 109 -12.46 -5.06 -4.08
CA LEU A 109 -11.66 -4.66 -5.23
C LEU A 109 -12.08 -5.46 -6.44
N LEU A 110 -13.11 -4.96 -7.14
CA LEU A 110 -13.48 -5.47 -8.45
C LEU A 110 -12.29 -5.29 -9.40
N THR A 111 -11.63 -6.37 -9.74
CA THR A 111 -10.81 -6.45 -10.96
C THR A 111 -11.72 -6.39 -12.18
N LYS A 112 -12.18 -5.20 -12.60
CA LYS A 112 -12.63 -5.01 -13.98
C LYS A 112 -12.40 -3.57 -14.46
N PRO A 113 -11.56 -3.35 -15.49
CA PRO A 113 -12.01 -2.57 -16.62
C PRO A 113 -13.13 -3.36 -17.31
N THR A 114 -14.31 -2.76 -17.41
CA THR A 114 -15.36 -3.20 -18.32
C THR A 114 -14.79 -3.26 -19.73
N GLY A 115 -14.59 -4.48 -20.23
CA GLY A 115 -14.61 -4.70 -21.67
C GLY A 115 -16.02 -4.39 -22.15
N ASP A 116 -16.26 -3.16 -22.58
CA ASP A 116 -17.43 -2.85 -23.39
C ASP A 116 -17.21 -3.37 -24.81
N SER A 117 -18.03 -4.37 -25.12
CA SER A 117 -18.75 -4.64 -26.38
C SER A 117 -17.97 -4.69 -27.71
N LEU A 118 -18.14 -5.82 -28.42
CA LEU A 118 -18.74 -5.87 -29.77
C LEU A 118 -18.81 -7.33 -30.27
N ARG A 119 -19.99 -7.94 -30.17
CA ARG A 119 -20.57 -8.83 -31.19
C ARG A 119 -22.07 -8.62 -31.22
#